data_AF-A0A967N560-F1
#
_entry.id   AF-A0A967N560-F1
#
_cell.length_a   1.000
_cell.length_b   1.000
_cell.length_c   1.000
_cell.angle_alpha   90.00
_cell.angle_beta   90.00
_cell.angle_gamma   90.00
#
_symmetry.space_group_name_H-M   'P 1'
#
loop_
_entity.id
_entity.type
_entity.pdbx_description
1 polymer ?
#
loop_
_entity_poly.entity_id
_entity_poly.type
_entity_poly.pdbx_seq_one_letter_code
_entity_poly.pdbx_strand_id
1 'polypeptide(L)'
;SVERLDDLADEARRTLERLGYDNVRIRVGDGTRGWPEEAPFDGIVITAAAPDVPPSLQRQLSEDGGRLVAPVGSRTMQDLVRMVREGEEFRSEVLMGCRFVPLLGEEGW
;
A
#
# COMPACT_ATOMS: atom_id res chain seq x y z
N SER A 1 0.75 -3.23 8.45
CA SER A 1 0.85 -1.83 8.02
C SER A 1 2.30 -1.40 8.04
N VAL A 2 2.73 -0.63 7.04
CA VAL A 2 4.06 0.00 7.00
C VAL A 2 3.86 1.51 7.06
N GLU A 3 4.50 2.16 8.02
CA GLU A 3 4.45 3.62 8.22
C GLU A 3 5.89 4.16 8.23
N ARG A 4 6.13 5.32 7.61
CA ARG A 4 7.46 5.91 7.50
C ARG A 4 7.84 6.74 8.72
N LEU A 5 6.85 7.30 9.42
CA LEU A 5 7.04 8.19 10.56
C LEU A 5 6.89 7.41 11.87
N ASP A 6 7.98 7.33 12.64
CA ASP A 6 8.04 6.60 13.92
C ASP A 6 6.91 7.01 14.88
N ASP A 7 6.70 8.31 15.07
CA ASP A 7 5.70 8.84 16.01
C ASP A 7 4.26 8.40 15.65
N LEU A 8 3.93 8.38 14.35
CA LEU A 8 2.61 7.93 13.87
C LEU A 8 2.46 6.42 14.03
N ALA A 9 3.52 5.65 13.76
CA ALA A 9 3.51 4.22 13.96
C ALA A 9 3.26 3.86 15.43
N ASP A 10 3.91 4.56 16.36
CA ASP A 10 3.75 4.35 17.80
C ASP A 10 2.38 4.78 18.32
N GLU A 11 1.83 5.88 17.81
CA GLU A 11 0.45 6.27 18.12
C GLU A 11 -0.57 5.24 17.60
N ALA A 12 -0.38 4.73 16.39
CA ALA A 12 -1.23 3.70 15.81
C ALA A 12 -1.17 2.39 16.61
N ARG A 13 0.03 1.93 17.02
CA ARG A 13 0.21 0.74 17.89
C ARG A 13 -0.59 0.88 19.18
N ARG A 14 -0.37 1.96 19.93
CA ARG A 14 -1.07 2.21 21.20
C ARG A 14 -2.58 2.28 21.04
N THR A 15 -3.05 2.89 19.95
CA THR A 15 -4.49 2.99 19.67
C THR A 15 -5.10 1.63 19.39
N LEU A 16 -4.45 0.80 18.56
CA LEU A 16 -4.93 -0.54 18.22
C LEU A 16 -4.91 -1.47 19.43
N GLU A 17 -3.84 -1.45 20.23
CA GLU A 17 -3.73 -2.21 21.48
C GLU A 17 -4.84 -1.83 22.46
N ARG A 18 -5.08 -0.53 22.67
CA ARG A 18 -6.15 -0.02 23.54
C ARG A 18 -7.54 -0.45 23.08
N LEU A 19 -7.75 -0.60 21.77
CA LEU A 19 -9.01 -1.06 21.17
C LEU A 19 -9.13 -2.60 21.12
N GLY A 20 -8.08 -3.33 21.50
CA GLY A 20 -8.08 -4.79 21.56
C GLY A 20 -7.84 -5.48 20.21
N TYR A 21 -7.25 -4.80 19.23
CA TYR A 21 -6.85 -5.44 17.96
C TYR A 21 -5.51 -6.15 18.12
N ASP A 22 -5.51 -7.47 18.04
CA ASP A 22 -4.33 -8.35 18.19
C ASP A 22 -3.81 -8.91 16.85
N ASN A 23 -4.54 -8.66 15.76
CA ASN A 23 -4.26 -9.17 14.42
C ASN A 23 -3.59 -8.13 13.50
N VAL A 24 -3.07 -7.02 14.04
CA VAL A 24 -2.43 -5.96 13.27
C VAL A 24 -0.95 -5.83 13.65
N ARG A 25 -0.06 -5.98 12.65
CA ARG A 25 1.37 -5.70 12.80
C ARG A 25 1.72 -4.36 12.16
N ILE A 26 2.47 -3.52 12.87
CA ILE A 26 2.96 -2.22 12.39
C ILE A 26 4.47 -2.24 12.31
N ARG A 27 5.02 -1.97 11.12
CA ARG A 27 6.45 -1.82 10.87
C ARG A 27 6.75 -0.37 10.50
N VAL A 28 7.83 0.17 11.06
CA VAL A 28 8.39 1.42 10.55
C VAL A 28 9.27 1.12 9.34
N GLY A 29 9.07 1.83 8.24
CA GLY A 29 9.98 1.75 7.10
C GLY A 29 9.42 2.40 5.84
N ASP A 30 10.15 2.19 4.75
CA ASP A 30 9.72 2.62 3.43
C ASP A 30 8.60 1.70 2.90
N GLY A 31 7.37 2.23 2.88
CA GLY A 31 6.20 1.53 2.39
C GLY A 31 6.22 1.24 0.89
N THR A 32 7.02 1.95 0.09
CA THR A 32 7.10 1.69 -1.37
C THR A 32 7.72 0.32 -1.65
N ARG A 33 8.54 -0.19 -0.74
CA ARG A 33 9.17 -1.52 -0.82
C ARG A 33 8.31 -2.64 -0.25
N GLY A 34 7.14 -2.30 0.31
CA GLY A 34 6.26 -3.25 0.98
C GLY A 34 6.88 -3.91 2.20
N TRP A 35 6.51 -5.16 2.41
CA TRP A 35 6.99 -6.00 3.50
C TRP A 35 7.27 -7.41 2.99
N PRO A 36 8.43 -7.63 2.33
CA PRO A 36 8.75 -8.89 1.68
C PRO A 36 8.68 -10.11 2.60
N GLU A 37 9.02 -9.94 3.87
CA GLU A 37 9.03 -11.02 4.87
C GLU A 37 7.64 -11.55 5.22
N GLU A 38 6.57 -10.82 4.90
CA GLU A 38 5.18 -11.19 5.16
C GLU A 38 4.39 -11.42 3.87
N ALA A 39 5.05 -11.32 2.71
CA ALA A 39 4.45 -11.63 1.42
C ALA A 39 4.28 -13.16 1.24
N PRO A 40 3.35 -13.63 0.40
CA PRO A 40 2.44 -12.83 -0.43
C PRO A 40 1.24 -12.26 0.34
N PHE A 41 0.63 -11.21 -0.20
CA PHE A 41 -0.59 -10.59 0.32
C PHE A 41 -1.78 -10.80 -0.62
N ASP A 42 -2.92 -11.23 -0.06
CA ASP A 42 -4.20 -11.26 -0.81
C ASP A 42 -4.73 -9.86 -1.13
N GLY A 43 -4.33 -8.87 -0.32
CA GLY A 43 -4.78 -7.49 -0.41
C GLY A 43 -3.69 -6.52 0.01
N ILE A 44 -3.43 -5.51 -0.82
CA ILE A 44 -2.58 -4.37 -0.49
C ILE A 44 -3.40 -3.08 -0.68
N VAL A 45 -3.36 -2.20 0.31
CA VAL A 45 -3.98 -0.87 0.22
C VAL A 45 -2.90 0.17 0.48
N ILE A 46 -2.72 1.08 -0.46
CA ILE A 46 -1.81 2.21 -0.34
C ILE A 46 -2.63 3.46 -0.02
N THR A 47 -2.35 4.12 1.09
CA THR A 47 -3.09 5.32 1.55
C THR A 47 -2.31 6.62 1.32
N ALA A 48 -1.41 6.61 0.33
CA ALA A 48 -0.64 7.76 -0.13
C ALA A 48 -0.42 7.61 -1.65
N ALA A 49 -0.37 8.72 -2.37
CA ALA A 49 -0.33 8.71 -3.83
C ALA A 49 1.07 8.53 -4.38
N ALA A 50 1.23 7.66 -5.36
CA ALA A 50 2.49 7.42 -6.08
C ALA A 50 2.36 7.82 -7.56
N PRO A 51 3.48 8.08 -8.27
CA PRO A 51 3.45 8.32 -9.71
C PRO A 51 2.95 7.11 -10.51
N ASP A 52 3.26 5.90 -10.03
CA ASP A 52 2.77 4.60 -10.52
C ASP A 52 2.68 3.62 -9.33
N VAL A 53 2.08 2.44 -9.51
CA VAL A 53 2.04 1.38 -8.50
C VAL A 53 3.46 0.83 -8.28
N PRO A 54 4.01 0.87 -7.04
CA PRO A 54 5.37 0.40 -6.77
C PRO A 54 5.59 -1.07 -7.21
N PRO A 55 6.61 -1.38 -8.04
CA PRO A 55 6.87 -2.74 -8.52
C PRO A 55 7.10 -3.77 -7.42
N SER A 56 7.66 -3.37 -6.28
CA SER A 56 7.81 -4.25 -5.11
C SER A 56 6.45 -4.69 -4.55
N LEU A 57 5.46 -3.81 -4.52
CA LEU A 57 4.11 -4.15 -4.04
C LEU A 57 3.36 -5.05 -5.02
N GLN A 58 3.51 -4.84 -6.33
CA GLN A 58 2.94 -5.73 -7.35
C GLN A 58 3.46 -7.17 -7.19
N ARG A 59 4.79 -7.33 -7.00
CA ARG A 59 5.42 -8.65 -6.81
C ARG A 59 5.02 -9.34 -5.51
N GLN A 60 4.65 -8.57 -4.49
CA GLN A 60 4.21 -9.09 -3.19
C GLN A 60 2.72 -9.45 -3.16
N LEU A 61 1.94 -9.17 -4.21
CA LEU A 61 0.58 -9.68 -4.31
C LEU A 61 0.55 -11.18 -4.55
N SER A 62 -0.39 -11.84 -3.89
CA SER A 62 -0.75 -13.24 -4.18
C SER A 62 -1.07 -13.40 -5.67
N GLU A 63 -0.50 -14.43 -6.28
CA GLU A 63 -0.77 -14.81 -7.67
C GLU A 63 -2.18 -15.40 -7.85
N ASP A 64 -2.83 -15.79 -6.75
CA ASP A 64 -4.18 -16.35 -6.69
C ASP A 64 -5.26 -15.27 -6.56
N GLY A 65 -5.24 -14.26 -7.43
CA GLY A 65 -6.28 -13.22 -7.46
C GLY A 65 -6.08 -12.10 -6.42
N GLY A 66 -4.83 -11.89 -5.97
CA GLY A 66 -4.46 -10.81 -5.06
C GLY A 66 -4.80 -9.43 -5.63
N ARG A 67 -5.23 -8.50 -4.78
CA ARG A 67 -5.68 -7.16 -5.20
C ARG A 67 -4.86 -6.06 -4.55
N LEU A 68 -4.54 -5.03 -5.32
CA LEU A 68 -3.95 -3.80 -4.82
C LEU A 68 -4.85 -2.62 -5.15
N VAL A 69 -5.05 -1.73 -4.19
CA VAL A 69 -5.75 -0.46 -4.39
C VAL A 69 -4.80 0.68 -4.02
N ALA A 70 -4.57 1.61 -4.95
CA ALA A 70 -3.63 2.70 -4.76
C ALA A 70 -4.09 3.98 -5.47
N PRO A 71 -3.91 5.16 -4.86
CA PRO A 71 -3.95 6.43 -5.55
C PRO A 71 -2.72 6.55 -6.46
N VAL A 72 -2.94 6.68 -7.77
CA VAL A 72 -1.88 6.81 -8.77
C VAL A 72 -2.10 8.06 -9.59
N GLY A 73 -1.02 8.77 -9.89
CA GLY A 73 -1.06 9.91 -10.80
C GLY A 73 -0.04 10.98 -10.43
N SER A 74 -0.27 12.19 -10.93
CA SER A 74 0.57 13.34 -10.62
C SER A 74 0.34 13.86 -9.19
N ARG A 75 1.17 14.83 -8.75
CA ARG A 75 0.98 15.50 -7.45
C ARG A 75 -0.33 16.27 -7.33
N THR A 76 -1.01 16.59 -8.43
CA THR A 76 -2.22 17.44 -8.45
C THR A 76 -3.47 16.71 -8.95
N MET A 77 -3.32 15.68 -9.77
CA MET A 77 -4.40 14.84 -10.30
C MET A 77 -4.05 13.37 -10.12
N GLN A 78 -4.90 12.65 -9.40
CA GLN A 78 -4.73 11.25 -9.03
C GLN A 78 -6.04 10.50 -9.24
N ASP A 79 -5.92 9.25 -9.67
CA ASP A 79 -7.02 8.30 -9.76
C ASP A 79 -6.77 7.16 -8.79
N LEU A 80 -7.83 6.70 -8.13
CA LEU A 80 -7.80 5.48 -7.34
C LEU A 80 -7.86 4.31 -8.31
N VAL A 81 -6.77 3.55 -8.39
CA VAL A 81 -6.63 2.39 -9.27
C VAL A 81 -6.76 1.11 -8.46
N ARG A 82 -7.47 0.13 -9.02
CA ARG A 82 -7.43 -1.26 -8.55
C ARG A 82 -6.63 -2.09 -9.54
N MET A 83 -5.67 -2.85 -9.03
CA MET A 83 -4.92 -3.87 -9.75
C MET A 83 -5.27 -5.26 -9.21
N VAL A 84 -5.43 -6.24 -10.09
CA VAL A 84 -5.64 -7.64 -9.75
C VAL A 84 -4.56 -8.48 -10.43
N ARG A 85 -3.94 -9.39 -9.67
CA ARG A 85 -2.94 -10.34 -10.18
C ARG A 85 -3.57 -11.71 -10.42
N GLU A 86 -3.40 -12.25 -11.61
CA GLU A 86 -3.80 -13.61 -12.00
C GLU A 86 -2.59 -14.34 -12.58
N GLY A 87 -1.88 -15.12 -11.76
CA GLY A 87 -0.60 -15.73 -12.14
C GLY A 87 0.47 -14.66 -12.38
N GLU A 88 0.96 -14.60 -13.63
CA GLU A 88 1.92 -13.58 -14.08
C GLU A 88 1.24 -12.33 -14.67
N GLU A 89 -0.08 -12.37 -14.90
CA GLU A 89 -0.82 -11.25 -15.49
C GLU A 89 -1.28 -10.26 -14.42
N PHE A 90 -1.22 -8.97 -14.77
CA PHE A 90 -1.77 -7.89 -13.96
C PHE A 90 -2.82 -7.13 -14.78
N ARG A 91 -4.01 -6.98 -14.20
CA ARG A 91 -5.10 -6.18 -14.79
C ARG A 91 -5.41 -5.01 -13.88
N SER A 92 -5.48 -3.82 -14.46
CA SER A 92 -5.75 -2.58 -13.73
C SER A 92 -7.00 -1.90 -14.26
N GLU A 93 -7.75 -1.28 -13.36
CA GLU A 93 -8.86 -0.39 -13.70
C GLU A 93 -8.83 0.87 -12.84
N VAL A 94 -9.35 1.96 -13.40
CA VAL A 94 -9.58 3.20 -12.67
C VAL A 94 -10.95 3.14 -12.00
N LEU A 95 -10.99 3.35 -10.68
CA LEU A 95 -12.22 3.35 -9.91
C LEU A 95 -12.87 4.75 -9.86
N MET A 96 -12.09 5.77 -9.51
CA MET A 96 -12.55 7.15 -9.35
C MET A 96 -11.38 8.13 -9.19
N GLY A 97 -11.62 9.41 -9.43
CA GLY A 97 -10.66 10.46 -9.06
C GLY A 97 -10.52 10.62 -7.54
N CYS A 98 -9.32 10.95 -7.07
CA CYS A 98 -9.03 11.14 -5.64
C CYS A 98 -7.88 12.13 -5.38
N ARG A 99 -7.58 12.38 -4.10
CA ARG A 99 -6.43 13.20 -3.70
C ARG A 99 -5.88 12.79 -2.34
N PHE A 100 -4.65 12.29 -2.33
CA PHE A 100 -3.90 11.84 -1.16
C PHE A 100 -2.55 12.58 -1.07
N VAL A 101 -1.95 12.52 0.13
CA VAL A 101 -0.56 12.94 0.38
C VAL A 101 0.42 12.06 -0.44
N PRO A 102 1.63 12.55 -0.79
CA PRO A 102 2.57 11.76 -1.57
C PRO A 102 3.11 10.57 -0.79
N LEU A 103 3.21 9.42 -1.45
CA LEU A 103 3.96 8.26 -1.00
C LEU A 103 5.45 8.52 -1.27
N LEU A 104 6.21 8.83 -0.22
CA LEU A 104 7.64 9.12 -0.31
C LEU A 104 8.45 7.84 -0.05
N GLY A 105 9.40 7.54 -0.93
CA GLY A 105 10.25 6.35 -0.81
C GLY A 105 10.97 5.99 -2.10
N GLU A 106 11.71 4.87 -2.09
CA GLU A 106 12.58 4.42 -3.17
C GLU A 106 11.84 4.15 -4.49
N GLU A 107 10.61 3.65 -4.41
CA GLU A 107 9.72 3.36 -5.55
C GLU A 107 8.50 4.30 -5.57
N GLY A 108 8.62 5.48 -4.96
CA GLY A 108 7.57 6.50 -4.83
C GLY A 108 7.99 7.87 -5.37
N TRP A 109 7.53 8.94 -4.70
CA TRP A 109 7.90 10.33 -4.99
C TRP A 109 9.18 10.80 -4.32
#